data_AF-A0A6B3HAR7-F1
#
_entry.id   AF-A0A6B3HAR7-F1
#
_cell.length_a   1.000
_cell.length_b   1.000
_cell.length_c   1.000
_cell.angle_alpha   90.00
_cell.angle_beta   90.00
_cell.angle_gamma   90.00
#
_symmetry.space_group_name_H-M   'P 1'
#
loop_
_entity.id
_entity.type
_entity.pdbx_description
1 polymer ?
#
loop_
_entity_poly.entity_id
_entity_poly.type
_entity_poly.pdbx_seq_one_letter_code
_entity_poly.pdbx_strand_id
1 'polypeptide(L)' 'MRTMTYTESRAKYAETLSAVVDDREEVVVTRAGHEP' A
#
# COMPACT_ATOMS: atom_id res chain seq x y z
N MET A 1 2.99 -8.92 4.90
CA MET A 1 2.95 -7.55 5.41
C MET A 1 3.97 -6.73 4.64
N ARG A 2 3.48 -5.86 3.76
CA ARG A 2 4.28 -5.00 2.88
C ARG A 2 4.01 -3.54 3.26
N THR A 3 5.07 -2.77 3.50
CA THR A 3 4.96 -1.34 3.78
C THR A 3 5.39 -0.55 2.57
N MET A 4 4.61 0.47 2.20
CA MET A 4 4.95 1.38 1.10
C MET A 4 4.53 2.81 1.42
N THR A 5 5.09 3.78 0.72
CA THR A 5 4.70 5.18 0.87
C THR A 5 3.39 5.49 0.13
N TYR A 6 2.71 6.56 0.55
CA TYR A 6 1.52 7.07 -0.13
C TYR A 6 1.78 7.31 -1.63
N THR A 7 2.92 7.91 -1.99
CA THR A 7 3.27 8.19 -3.39
C THR A 7 3.39 6.90 -4.22
N GLU A 8 4.01 5.86 -3.67
CA GLU A 8 4.13 4.56 -4.32
C GLU A 8 2.76 3.87 -4.48
N SER A 9 1.95 3.87 -3.41
CA SER A 9 0.59 3.31 -3.45
C SER A 9 -0.27 4.02 -4.49
N ARG A 10 -0.12 5.34 -4.64
CA ARG A 10 -0.88 6.15 -5.60
C ARG A 10 -0.46 5.87 -7.03
N ALA A 11 0.82 5.63 -7.28
CA ALA A 11 1.34 5.27 -8.60
C ALA A 11 0.92 3.85 -9.02
N LYS A 12 0.79 2.93 -8.06
CA LYS A 12 0.47 1.50 -8.28
C LYS A 12 -0.88 1.09 -7.69
N TYR A 13 -1.86 1.99 -7.72
CA TYR A 13 -3.08 1.82 -6.92
C TYR A 13 -3.88 0.58 -7.30
N ALA A 14 -4.07 0.32 -8.60
CA ALA A 14 -4.79 -0.87 -9.07
C ALA A 14 -4.08 -2.18 -8.68
N GLU A 15 -2.76 -2.26 -8.91
CA GLU A 15 -1.93 -3.40 -8.51
C GLU A 15 -2.00 -3.66 -6.99
N THR A 16 -1.93 -2.59 -6.20
CA THR A 16 -2.00 -2.68 -4.73
C THR A 16 -3.34 -3.23 -4.28
N LEU A 17 -4.45 -2.79 -4.89
CA LEU A 17 -5.78 -3.30 -4.56
C LEU A 17 -5.96 -4.78 -4.96
N SER A 18 -5.45 -5.18 -6.13
CA SER A 18 -5.47 -6.59 -6.54
C SER A 18 -4.70 -7.48 -5.57
N ALA A 19 -3.49 -7.09 -5.17
CA ALA A 19 -2.70 -7.88 -4.21
C ALA A 19 -3.40 -8.06 -2.85
N VAL A 20 -4.11 -7.02 -2.37
CA VAL A 20 -4.88 -7.11 -1.12
C VAL A 20 -6.10 -8.02 -1.27
N VAL A 21 -6.83 -7.91 -2.38
CA VAL A 21 -8.09 -8.65 -2.57
C VAL A 21 -7.84 -10.10 -2.95
N ASP A 22 -6.95 -10.34 -3.91
CA ASP A 22 -6.74 -11.64 -4.53
C ASP A 22 -5.78 -12.49 -3.69
N ASP A 23 -4.68 -11.89 -3.22
CA ASP A 23 -3.61 -12.61 -2.51
C ASP A 23 -3.71 -12.49 -0.99
N ARG A 24 -4.66 -11.69 -0.48
CA ARG A 24 -4.78 -11.31 0.94
C ARG A 24 -3.47 -10.75 1.49
N GLU A 25 -2.72 -10.05 0.65
CA GLU A 25 -1.49 -9.40 1.08
C GLU A 25 -1.83 -8.21 1.99
N GLU A 26 -1.37 -8.25 3.24
CA GLU A 26 -1.47 -7.10 4.13
C GLU A 26 -0.53 -5.96 3.66
N VAL A 27 -1.11 -4.80 3.37
CA VAL A 27 -0.37 -3.60 2.93
C VAL A 27 -0.57 -2.44 3.91
N VAL A 28 0.52 -1.87 4.39
CA VAL A 28 0.53 -0.64 5.22
C VAL A 28 1.05 0.52 4.39
N VAL A 29 0.24 1.56 4.24
CA VAL A 29 0.60 2.76 3.46
C VAL A 29 0.93 3.90 4.41
N THR A 30 2.18 4.36 4.38
CA THR A 30 2.66 5.44 5.26
C THR A 30 2.76 6.77 4.53
N ARG A 31 2.61 7.88 5.27
CA ARG A 31 2.75 9.23 4.74
C ARG A 31 3.74 10.01 5.59
N ALA A 32 4.70 10.68 4.93
CA ALA A 32 5.64 11.55 5.62
C ALA A 32 4.91 12.60 6.48
N GLY A 33 5.34 12.76 7.72
CA GLY A 33 4.71 13.67 8.69
C GLY A 33 3.56 13.08 9.51
N HIS A 34 3.26 11.79 9.34
CA HIS A 34 2.29 11.05 10.16
C HIS A 34 2.92 9.77 10.67
N GLU A 35 2.49 9.28 11.84
CA GLU A 35 2.93 7.97 12.32
C GLU A 35 2.40 6.84 11.41
N PRO A 36 3.16 5.73 11.25
CA PRO A 36 2.79 4.57 10.44
C PRO A 36 1.54 3.82 10.90
#